data_AF-A0A1G7U841-F1
#
_entry.id   AF-A0A1G7U841-F1
#
_cell.length_a   1.000
_cell.length_b   1.000
_cell.length_c   1.000
_cell.angle_alpha   90.00
_cell.angle_beta   90.00
_cell.angle_gamma   90.00
#
_symmetry.space_group_name_H-M   'P 1'
#
loop_
_entity.id
_entity.type
_entity.pdbx_description
1 polymer ?
#
loop_
_entity_poly.entity_id
_entity_poly.type
_entity_poly.pdbx_seq_one_letter_code
_entity_poly.pdbx_strand_id
1 'polypeptide(L)'
;MKTLLLVRHSKSDWPEDIEDFDRPLTDLGIINATKMGNYLKERSVDIESFISSPAKRALHTCELFSKVFQRSYSTDATLYNPREANFENLIYGLDDSINSVALFSHNNGISNFANSLTDEIVNLPTSGVVGYEIDCDSWSDFEMAKKRFLFFYSPKNFNQ
;
A
#
# COMPACT_ATOMS: atom_id res chain seq x y z
N MET A 1 0.81 3.01 19.56
CA MET A 1 -0.10 3.27 18.41
C MET A 1 0.68 3.25 17.12
N LYS A 2 0.23 2.47 16.13
CA LYS A 2 0.88 2.35 14.81
C LYS A 2 -0.12 2.58 13.67
N THR A 3 0.37 2.91 12.48
CA THR A 3 -0.44 3.17 11.28
C THR A 3 -0.03 2.26 10.14
N LEU A 4 -0.98 1.51 9.59
CA LEU A 4 -0.78 0.64 8.44
C LEU A 4 -1.56 1.18 7.24
N LEU A 5 -0.86 1.39 6.12
CA LEU A 5 -1.47 1.74 4.85
C LEU A 5 -1.32 0.59 3.86
N LEU A 6 -2.40 0.26 3.17
CA LEU A 6 -2.40 -0.70 2.07
C LEU A 6 -2.64 0.06 0.76
N VAL A 7 -1.69 -0.07 -0.17
CA VAL A 7 -1.70 0.62 -1.46
C VAL A 7 -1.73 -0.40 -2.59
N ARG A 8 -2.81 -0.44 -3.36
CA ARG A 8 -2.82 -1.23 -4.59
C ARG A 8 -1.99 -0.50 -5.65
N HIS A 9 -1.14 -1.24 -6.37
CA HIS A 9 -0.38 -0.68 -7.49
C HIS A 9 -1.26 0.14 -8.47
N SER A 10 -0.65 1.12 -9.13
CA SER A 10 -1.35 1.97 -10.08
C SER A 10 -1.65 1.24 -11.40
N LYS A 11 -2.39 1.89 -12.30
CA LYS A 11 -2.82 1.30 -13.56
C LYS A 11 -1.61 0.86 -14.41
N SER A 12 -1.48 -0.44 -14.61
CA SER A 12 -0.42 -1.05 -15.42
C SER A 12 -0.86 -1.26 -16.86
N ASP A 13 0.13 -1.35 -17.74
CA ASP A 13 -0.04 -1.58 -19.17
C ASP A 13 0.10 -3.07 -19.51
N TRP A 14 -0.18 -3.43 -20.76
CA TRP A 14 0.06 -4.74 -21.36
C TRP A 14 0.75 -4.59 -22.72
N PRO A 15 2.05 -4.28 -22.75
CA PRO A 15 2.82 -4.34 -23.98
C PRO A 15 2.91 -5.79 -24.48
N GLU A 16 3.13 -5.96 -25.80
CA GLU A 16 3.37 -7.28 -26.39
C GLU A 16 4.64 -7.91 -25.80
N ASP A 17 4.62 -9.23 -25.62
CA ASP A 17 5.75 -10.06 -25.19
C ASP A 17 6.40 -9.71 -23.82
N ILE A 18 5.63 -9.13 -22.90
CA ILE A 18 6.08 -8.86 -21.53
C ILE A 18 5.44 -9.81 -20.52
N GLU A 19 6.26 -10.42 -19.64
CA GLU A 19 5.80 -11.21 -18.51
C GLU A 19 5.03 -10.36 -17.49
N ASP A 20 4.06 -10.93 -16.76
CA ASP A 20 3.23 -10.16 -15.83
C ASP A 20 4.07 -9.35 -14.83
N PHE A 21 5.15 -9.94 -14.32
CA PHE A 21 6.03 -9.31 -13.34
C PHE A 21 6.65 -7.99 -13.85
N ASP A 22 6.97 -7.94 -15.14
CA ASP A 22 7.69 -6.83 -15.80
C ASP A 22 6.77 -5.79 -16.44
N ARG A 23 5.45 -5.94 -16.26
CA ARG A 23 4.48 -4.98 -16.80
C ARG A 23 4.69 -3.58 -16.22
N PRO A 24 4.87 -2.56 -17.08
CA PRO A 24 5.05 -1.19 -16.62
C PRO A 24 3.74 -0.55 -16.18
N LEU A 25 3.84 0.63 -15.56
CA LEU A 25 2.70 1.53 -15.40
C LEU A 25 2.34 2.18 -16.75
N THR A 26 1.06 2.46 -16.93
CA THR A 26 0.58 3.39 -17.97
C THR A 26 0.91 4.83 -17.57
N ASP A 27 0.88 5.77 -18.52
CA ASP A 27 1.04 7.21 -18.24
C ASP A 27 0.01 7.71 -17.22
N LEU A 28 -1.26 7.30 -17.37
CA LEU A 28 -2.31 7.59 -16.40
C LEU A 28 -2.00 6.99 -15.03
N GLY A 29 -1.40 5.80 -15.01
CA GLY A 29 -0.95 5.15 -13.78
C GLY A 29 0.11 5.97 -13.04
N ILE A 30 1.11 6.49 -13.76
CA ILE A 30 2.16 7.35 -13.22
C ILE A 30 1.56 8.64 -12.64
N ILE A 31 0.67 9.29 -13.39
CA ILE A 31 -0.03 10.51 -12.96
C ILE A 31 -0.83 10.24 -11.68
N ASN A 32 -1.63 9.17 -11.66
CA ASN A 32 -2.49 8.85 -10.51
C ASN A 32 -1.69 8.50 -9.27
N ALA A 33 -0.61 7.73 -9.39
CA ALA A 33 0.25 7.37 -8.25
C ALA A 33 0.88 8.63 -7.64
N THR A 34 1.42 9.51 -8.47
CA THR A 34 2.02 10.78 -8.02
C THR A 34 0.98 11.68 -7.34
N LYS A 35 -0.21 11.82 -7.94
CA LYS A 35 -1.32 12.59 -7.35
C LYS A 35 -1.77 12.01 -6.01
N MET A 36 -1.87 10.68 -5.88
CA MET A 36 -2.25 10.03 -4.62
C MET A 36 -1.21 10.29 -3.53
N GLY A 37 0.08 10.20 -3.85
CA GLY A 37 1.15 10.54 -2.91
C GLY A 37 1.02 11.98 -2.41
N ASN A 38 0.83 12.96 -3.31
CA ASN A 38 0.64 14.36 -2.94
C ASN A 38 -0.64 14.55 -2.11
N TYR A 39 -1.73 13.92 -2.51
CA TYR A 39 -3.03 14.00 -1.84
C TYR A 39 -2.98 13.53 -0.38
N LEU A 40 -2.22 12.46 -0.10
CA LEU A 40 -1.96 11.98 1.26
C LEU A 40 -1.10 12.97 2.05
N LYS A 41 -0.03 13.49 1.43
CA LYS A 41 0.88 14.46 2.05
C LYS A 41 0.16 15.76 2.43
N GLU A 42 -0.71 16.27 1.56
CA GLU A 42 -1.57 17.44 1.81
C GLU A 42 -2.54 17.24 2.99
N ARG A 43 -2.88 15.99 3.30
CA ARG A 43 -3.73 15.60 4.43
C ARG A 43 -2.95 15.27 5.69
N SER A 44 -1.64 15.55 5.70
CA SER A 44 -0.76 15.26 6.83
C SER A 44 -0.77 13.79 7.24
N VAL A 45 -1.00 12.88 6.29
CA VAL A 45 -0.80 11.44 6.52
C VAL A 45 0.70 11.21 6.54
N ASP A 46 1.26 10.82 7.70
CA ASP A 46 2.68 10.51 7.82
C ASP A 46 2.95 9.04 7.47
N ILE A 47 4.08 8.81 6.80
CA ILE A 47 4.55 7.48 6.39
C ILE A 47 6.06 7.44 6.57
N GLU A 48 6.52 6.63 7.51
CA GLU A 48 7.94 6.49 7.84
C GLU A 48 8.63 5.44 6.97
N SER A 49 7.91 4.37 6.58
CA SER A 49 8.45 3.25 5.79
C SER A 49 7.55 2.86 4.62
N PHE A 50 8.18 2.51 3.50
CA PHE A 50 7.53 2.09 2.27
C PHE A 50 8.06 0.71 1.87
N ILE A 51 7.17 -0.27 1.69
CA ILE A 51 7.56 -1.64 1.34
C ILE A 51 6.72 -2.10 0.16
N SER A 52 7.37 -2.54 -0.91
CA SER A 52 6.69 -2.90 -2.15
C SER A 52 6.92 -4.34 -2.57
N SER A 53 5.91 -4.94 -3.20
CA SER A 53 6.15 -6.03 -4.15
C SER A 53 7.24 -5.62 -5.16
N PRO A 54 8.15 -6.53 -5.53
CA PRO A 54 9.20 -6.24 -6.50
C PRO A 54 8.69 -6.19 -7.95
N ALA A 55 7.46 -6.65 -8.24
CA ALA A 55 6.87 -6.51 -9.58
C ALA A 55 6.84 -5.05 -10.03
N LYS A 56 7.23 -4.80 -11.30
CA LYS A 56 7.59 -3.47 -11.82
C LYS A 56 6.51 -2.41 -11.58
N ARG A 57 5.24 -2.74 -11.80
CA ARG A 57 4.10 -1.84 -11.55
C ARG A 57 3.93 -1.43 -10.08
N ALA A 58 4.14 -2.35 -9.15
CA ALA A 58 4.01 -2.07 -7.72
C ALA A 58 5.21 -1.25 -7.25
N LEU A 59 6.42 -1.68 -7.63
CA LEU A 59 7.66 -0.99 -7.32
C LEU A 59 7.66 0.45 -7.83
N HIS A 60 7.31 0.66 -9.11
CA HIS A 60 7.24 2.01 -9.67
C HIS A 60 6.14 2.87 -8.99
N THR A 61 5.02 2.27 -8.56
CA THR A 61 4.01 2.99 -7.77
C THR A 61 4.60 3.44 -6.42
N CYS A 62 5.30 2.54 -5.73
CA CYS A 62 5.97 2.83 -4.46
C CYS A 62 7.02 3.93 -4.59
N GLU A 63 7.85 3.88 -5.65
CA GLU A 63 8.87 4.90 -5.94
C GLU A 63 8.27 6.30 -6.12
N LEU A 64 7.10 6.40 -6.77
CA LEU A 64 6.43 7.67 -6.97
C LEU A 64 5.91 8.24 -5.64
N PHE A 65 5.38 7.39 -4.76
CA PHE A 65 5.00 7.80 -3.39
C PHE A 65 6.24 8.19 -2.59
N SER A 66 7.26 7.34 -2.53
CA SER A 66 8.46 7.56 -1.72
C SER A 66 9.17 8.86 -2.10
N LYS A 67 9.18 9.23 -3.39
CA LYS A 67 9.68 10.54 -3.87
C LYS A 67 8.89 11.72 -3.32
N VAL A 68 7.56 11.63 -3.26
CA VAL A 68 6.71 12.68 -2.68
C VAL A 68 7.01 12.86 -1.18
N PHE A 69 7.17 11.75 -0.47
CA PHE A 69 7.45 11.74 0.97
C PHE A 69 8.92 11.98 1.32
N GLN A 70 9.83 11.91 0.34
CA GLN A 70 11.29 11.97 0.52
C GLN A 70 11.79 10.91 1.52
N ARG A 71 11.27 9.69 1.38
CA ARG A 71 11.63 8.53 2.21
C ARG A 71 12.20 7.41 1.35
N SER A 72 13.00 6.55 1.99
CA SER A 72 13.47 5.30 1.38
C SER A 72 12.33 4.28 1.28
N TYR A 73 12.50 3.33 0.38
CA TYR A 73 11.62 2.17 0.24
C TYR A 73 12.45 0.89 0.22
N SER A 74 11.82 -0.23 0.55
CA SER A 74 12.36 -1.58 0.40
C SER A 74 11.39 -2.46 -0.39
N THR A 75 11.83 -3.68 -0.69
CA THR A 75 11.00 -4.66 -1.40
C THR A 75 10.85 -5.94 -0.61
N ASP A 76 9.67 -6.55 -0.69
CA ASP A 76 9.39 -7.88 -0.17
C ASP A 76 8.68 -8.73 -1.23
N ALA A 77 9.28 -9.88 -1.58
CA ALA A 77 8.76 -10.75 -2.63
C ALA A 77 7.41 -11.37 -2.28
N THR A 78 7.07 -11.53 -1.00
CA THR A 78 5.80 -12.09 -0.54
C THR A 78 4.61 -11.19 -0.87
N LEU A 79 4.86 -9.91 -1.18
CA LEU A 79 3.83 -8.96 -1.60
C LEU A 79 3.43 -9.13 -3.07
N TYR A 80 4.08 -10.00 -3.86
CA TYR A 80 3.62 -10.36 -5.22
C TYR A 80 2.65 -11.55 -5.15
N ASN A 81 1.41 -11.35 -5.63
CA ASN A 81 0.31 -12.32 -5.49
C ASN A 81 0.10 -12.81 -4.04
N PRO A 82 -0.04 -11.90 -3.06
CA PRO A 82 -0.04 -12.27 -1.65
C PRO A 82 -1.35 -12.95 -1.23
N ARG A 83 -1.25 -13.74 -0.17
CA ARG A 83 -2.36 -14.12 0.71
C ARG A 83 -2.32 -13.23 1.96
N GLU A 84 -3.39 -13.27 2.76
CA GLU A 84 -3.48 -12.50 4.02
C GLU A 84 -2.31 -12.79 4.96
N ALA A 85 -1.97 -14.06 5.15
CA ALA A 85 -0.83 -14.48 5.96
C ALA A 85 0.52 -13.91 5.48
N ASN A 86 0.67 -13.53 4.21
CA ASN A 86 1.90 -12.87 3.76
C ASN A 86 2.03 -11.46 4.33
N PHE A 87 0.92 -10.71 4.39
CA PHE A 87 0.91 -9.39 5.01
C PHE A 87 1.14 -9.50 6.51
N GLU A 88 0.46 -10.42 7.20
CA GLU A 88 0.60 -10.62 8.65
C GLU A 88 2.05 -10.94 9.03
N ASN A 89 2.67 -11.93 8.38
CA ASN A 89 4.06 -12.31 8.66
C ASN A 89 5.04 -11.16 8.39
N LEU A 90 4.82 -10.38 7.33
CA LEU A 90 5.63 -9.20 7.06
C LEU A 90 5.47 -8.16 8.16
N ILE A 91 4.22 -7.89 8.58
CA ILE A 91 3.92 -6.91 9.61
C ILE A 91 4.55 -7.33 10.95
N TYR A 92 4.42 -8.58 11.38
CA TYR A 92 5.02 -9.06 12.64
C TYR A 92 6.54 -8.88 12.71
N GLY A 93 7.22 -8.86 11.57
CA GLY A 93 8.67 -8.69 11.46
C GLY A 93 9.15 -7.25 11.30
N LEU A 94 8.26 -6.26 11.31
CA LEU A 94 8.65 -4.85 11.18
C LEU A 94 9.37 -4.33 12.43
N ASP A 95 10.29 -3.39 12.23
CA ASP A 95 10.98 -2.70 13.32
C ASP A 95 9.98 -1.86 14.13
N ASP A 96 9.97 -2.04 15.45
CA ASP A 96 9.04 -1.36 16.35
C ASP A 96 9.27 0.16 16.43
N SER A 97 10.44 0.65 16.01
CA SER A 97 10.70 2.09 15.85
C SER A 97 9.89 2.73 14.71
N ILE A 98 9.34 1.92 13.79
CA ILE A 98 8.48 2.39 12.70
C ILE A 98 7.04 2.48 13.22
N ASN A 99 6.48 3.68 13.23
CA ASN A 99 5.11 3.96 13.64
C ASN A 99 4.13 3.99 12.46
N SER A 100 4.62 4.20 11.23
CA SER A 100 3.76 4.24 10.04
C SER A 100 4.40 3.57 8.83
N VAL A 101 3.69 2.62 8.22
CA VAL A 101 4.18 1.84 7.08
C VAL A 101 3.14 1.78 5.96
N ALA A 102 3.60 1.89 4.72
CA ALA A 102 2.78 1.69 3.53
C ALA A 102 3.24 0.45 2.74
N LEU A 103 2.33 -0.49 2.53
CA LEU A 103 2.56 -1.74 1.80
C LEU A 103 1.96 -1.66 0.38
N PHE A 104 2.79 -1.88 -0.64
CA PHE A 104 2.39 -1.79 -2.06
C PHE A 104 2.24 -3.17 -2.67
N SER A 105 1.02 -3.51 -3.09
CA SER A 105 0.71 -4.87 -3.54
C SER A 105 -0.42 -4.93 -4.59
N HIS A 106 -1.00 -6.11 -4.79
CA HIS A 106 -1.87 -6.49 -5.90
C HIS A 106 -3.20 -7.04 -5.39
N ASN A 107 -4.25 -6.84 -6.20
CA ASN A 107 -5.49 -7.58 -6.00
C ASN A 107 -5.34 -9.04 -6.48
N ASN A 108 -6.11 -9.98 -5.93
CA ASN A 108 -7.16 -9.79 -4.91
C ASN A 108 -6.65 -9.70 -3.47
N GLY A 109 -5.43 -10.19 -3.20
CA GLY A 109 -4.89 -10.36 -1.85
C GLY A 109 -4.91 -9.10 -0.99
N ILE A 110 -4.53 -7.93 -1.54
CA ILE A 110 -4.54 -6.69 -0.77
C ILE A 110 -5.94 -6.21 -0.38
N SER A 111 -6.96 -6.42 -1.23
CA SER A 111 -8.34 -6.08 -0.87
C SER A 111 -8.90 -7.08 0.14
N ASN A 112 -8.59 -8.36 0.02
CA ASN A 112 -9.00 -9.36 1.01
C ASN A 112 -8.43 -9.04 2.39
N PHE A 113 -7.12 -8.76 2.45
CA PHE A 113 -6.47 -8.34 3.69
C PHE A 113 -7.04 -7.03 4.24
N ALA A 114 -7.32 -6.03 3.40
CA ALA A 114 -7.99 -4.82 3.85
C ALA A 114 -9.35 -5.11 4.53
N ASN A 115 -10.15 -6.02 3.94
CA ASN A 115 -11.44 -6.42 4.51
C ASN A 115 -11.32 -7.28 5.78
N SER A 116 -10.20 -7.96 6.03
CA SER A 116 -10.03 -8.71 7.29
C SER A 116 -9.77 -7.80 8.49
N LEU A 117 -9.41 -6.52 8.26
CA LEU A 117 -9.08 -5.54 9.30
C LEU A 117 -10.25 -4.62 9.68
N THR A 118 -11.39 -4.69 8.99
CA THR A 118 -12.54 -3.80 9.21
C THR A 118 -13.85 -4.44 8.74
N ASP A 119 -14.97 -4.02 9.34
CA ASP A 119 -16.31 -4.40 8.88
C ASP A 119 -16.75 -3.64 7.62
N GLU A 120 -15.98 -2.63 7.18
CA GLU A 120 -16.24 -1.86 5.96
C GLU A 120 -15.83 -2.64 4.70
N ILE A 121 -16.65 -2.57 3.63
CA ILE A 121 -16.30 -3.22 2.36
C ILE A 121 -15.29 -2.36 1.60
N VAL A 122 -14.04 -2.83 1.56
CA VAL A 122 -12.93 -2.20 0.84
C VAL A 122 -12.61 -3.00 -0.43
N ASN A 123 -12.88 -2.41 -1.59
CA ASN A 123 -12.40 -2.91 -2.87
C ASN A 123 -11.42 -1.91 -3.48
N LEU A 124 -10.11 -2.19 -3.35
CA LEU A 124 -9.07 -1.26 -3.77
C LEU A 124 -9.02 -1.15 -5.31
N PRO A 125 -9.34 0.01 -5.92
CA PRO A 125 -9.03 0.24 -7.32
C PRO A 125 -7.51 0.42 -7.48
N THR A 126 -7.01 0.47 -8.71
CA THR A 126 -5.61 0.84 -8.95
C THR A 126 -5.29 2.20 -8.34
N SER A 127 -4.16 2.34 -7.64
CA SER A 127 -3.82 3.51 -6.80
C SER A 127 -4.78 3.77 -5.63
N GLY A 128 -5.64 2.82 -5.26
CA GLY A 128 -6.41 2.89 -4.04
C GLY A 128 -5.53 2.76 -2.81
N VAL A 129 -5.80 3.57 -1.78
CA VAL A 129 -5.09 3.59 -0.50
C VAL A 129 -6.12 3.49 0.61
N VAL A 130 -5.94 2.52 1.51
CA VAL A 130 -6.70 2.43 2.76
C VAL A 130 -5.74 2.51 3.94
N GLY A 131 -6.13 3.21 5.00
CA GLY A 131 -5.35 3.39 6.23
C GLY A 131 -6.06 2.84 7.45
N TYR A 132 -5.29 2.21 8.33
CA TYR A 132 -5.73 1.67 9.62
C TYR A 132 -4.82 2.16 10.74
N GLU A 133 -5.40 2.44 11.89
CA GLU A 133 -4.68 2.59 13.15
C GLU A 133 -4.71 1.25 13.89
N ILE A 134 -3.56 0.86 14.42
CA ILE A 134 -3.35 -0.37 15.15
C ILE A 134 -2.98 -0.03 16.59
N ASP A 135 -3.80 -0.51 17.52
CA ASP A 135 -3.61 -0.30 18.96
C ASP A 135 -2.57 -1.27 19.53
N CYS A 136 -1.31 -1.02 19.19
CA CYS A 136 -0.14 -1.76 19.66
C CYS A 136 1.09 -0.84 19.75
N ASP A 137 2.07 -1.27 20.54
CA ASP A 137 3.41 -0.66 20.61
C ASP A 137 4.45 -1.48 19.84
N SER A 138 4.24 -2.80 19.73
CA SER A 138 5.04 -3.69 18.89
C SER A 138 4.23 -4.23 17.71
N TRP A 139 4.85 -4.32 16.53
CA TRP A 139 4.20 -4.90 15.36
C TRP A 139 3.94 -6.40 15.52
N SER A 140 4.68 -7.10 16.40
CA SER A 140 4.41 -8.52 16.70
C SER A 140 3.05 -8.73 17.37
N ASP A 141 2.49 -7.70 18.02
CA ASP A 141 1.17 -7.76 18.67
C ASP A 141 0.02 -7.49 17.69
N PHE A 142 0.33 -7.29 16.40
CA PHE A 142 -0.65 -6.90 15.38
C PHE A 142 -1.88 -7.82 15.35
N GLU A 143 -1.73 -9.13 15.56
CA GLU A 143 -2.86 -10.08 15.50
C GLU A 143 -3.95 -9.75 16.54
N MET A 144 -3.54 -9.52 17.79
CA MET A 144 -4.45 -9.29 18.92
C MET A 144 -4.84 -7.82 19.08
N ALA A 145 -4.09 -6.90 18.47
CA ALA A 145 -4.35 -5.47 18.56
C ALA A 145 -5.72 -5.08 18.00
N LYS A 146 -6.32 -4.01 18.53
CA LYS A 146 -7.53 -3.43 17.94
C LYS A 146 -7.17 -2.68 16.65
N LYS A 147 -7.93 -2.90 15.59
CA LYS A 147 -7.77 -2.20 14.30
C LYS A 147 -8.88 -1.16 14.18
N ARG A 148 -8.54 0.05 13.78
CA ARG A 148 -9.49 1.12 13.50
C ARG A 148 -9.29 1.62 12.09
N PHE A 149 -10.34 1.53 11.27
CA PHE A 149 -10.35 2.16 9.96
C PHE A 149 -10.18 3.68 10.10
N LEU A 150 -9.26 4.26 9.32
CA LEU A 150 -9.00 5.69 9.30
C LEU A 150 -9.62 6.36 8.08
N PHE A 151 -9.26 5.87 6.89
CA PHE A 151 -9.69 6.47 5.63
C PHE A 151 -9.54 5.48 4.47
N PHE A 152 -10.27 5.76 3.40
CA PHE A 152 -10.08 5.15 2.09
C PHE A 152 -10.08 6.23 1.02
N TYR A 153 -9.01 6.28 0.22
CA TYR A 153 -8.84 7.23 -0.88
C TYR A 153 -8.50 6.52 -2.18
N SER A 154 -8.89 7.14 -3.28
CA SER A 154 -8.67 6.63 -4.63
C SER A 154 -8.55 7.79 -5.63
N PRO A 155 -8.08 7.52 -6.86
CA PRO A 155 -8.02 8.57 -7.89
C PRO A 155 -9.36 9.27 -8.20
N LYS A 156 -10.51 8.67 -7.84
CA LYS A 156 -11.82 9.33 -7.97
C LYS A 156 -11.97 10.55 -7.06
N ASN A 157 -11.21 10.61 -5.97
CA ASN A 157 -11.24 11.72 -5.02
C ASN A 157 -10.55 13.00 -5.54
N PHE A 158 -9.91 12.99 -6.72
CA PHE A 158 -9.31 14.18 -7.33
C PHE A 158 -10.30 15.10 -8.04
N ASN A 159 -11.51 14.62 -8.32
CA ASN A 159 -12.51 15.33 -9.12
C ASN A 159 -13.52 16.11 -8.25
N GLN A 160 -13.13 16.50 -7.04
CA GLN A 160 -13.91 17.38 -6.17
C GLN A 160 -13.30 18.78 -6.15
#